data_AF-A0AAT9HL53-F1
#
_entry.id   AF-A0AAT9HL53-F1
#
_cell.length_a   1.000
_cell.length_b   1.000
_cell.length_c   1.000
_cell.angle_alpha   90.00
_cell.angle_beta   90.00
_cell.angle_gamma   90.00
#
_symmetry.space_group_name_H-M   'P 1'
#
loop_
_entity.id
_entity.type
_entity.pdbx_description
1 polymer ?
#
loop_
_entity_poly.entity_id
_entity_poly.type
_entity_poly.pdbx_seq_one_letter_code
_entity_poly.pdbx_strand_id
1 'polypeptide(L)'
;MAAAQGRDAVVVTTDNVNATSTQRTLIARLLATGVPVIHLAVRNPYDIAHLAGVQASLASYCWTEVELRAAARVIAGRVEPRGRLPVPIQRADDPATHLFRSGHGLSYDH
;
A
#
# COMPACT_ATOMS: atom_id res chain seq x y z
N MET A 1 10.53 3.51 -14.86
CA MET A 1 10.71 4.94 -14.53
C MET A 1 10.05 5.84 -15.57
N ALA A 2 10.26 5.62 -16.87
CA ALA A 2 9.57 6.40 -17.94
C ALA A 2 8.03 6.43 -17.80
N ALA A 3 7.39 5.34 -17.35
CA ALA A 3 5.94 5.29 -17.16
C ALA A 3 5.41 6.17 -16.00
N ALA A 4 6.26 6.54 -15.04
CA ALA A 4 5.88 7.33 -13.87
C ALA A 4 6.07 8.85 -14.10
N GLN A 5 7.00 9.23 -14.97
CA GLN A 5 7.30 10.64 -15.22
C GLN A 5 6.08 11.36 -15.81
N GLY A 6 5.74 12.51 -15.23
CA GLY A 6 4.58 13.32 -15.64
C GLY A 6 3.22 12.75 -15.22
N ARG A 7 3.17 11.77 -14.31
CA ARG A 7 1.92 11.28 -13.69
C ARG A 7 1.68 11.97 -12.36
N ASP A 8 0.41 12.19 -12.03
CA ASP A 8 0.00 12.76 -10.74
C ASP A 8 0.20 11.77 -9.58
N ALA A 9 0.10 10.46 -9.86
CA ALA A 9 0.42 9.39 -8.94
C ALA A 9 0.67 8.07 -9.69
N VAL A 10 1.29 7.11 -9.02
CA VAL A 10 1.46 5.72 -9.49
C VAL A 10 0.89 4.77 -8.46
N VAL A 11 0.02 3.86 -8.89
CA VAL A 11 -0.46 2.74 -8.06
C VAL A 11 0.43 1.53 -8.30
N VAL A 12 0.92 0.92 -7.22
CA VAL A 12 1.76 -0.29 -7.27
C VAL A 12 1.08 -1.40 -6.48
N THR A 13 0.78 -2.51 -7.15
CA THR A 13 0.31 -3.73 -6.50
C THR A 13 1.47 -4.56 -6.00
N THR A 14 1.35 -5.09 -4.78
CA THR A 14 2.38 -5.94 -4.20
C THR A 14 1.85 -7.24 -3.62
N ASP A 15 2.73 -8.23 -3.58
CA ASP A 15 2.50 -9.53 -2.96
C ASP A 15 3.75 -10.02 -2.23
N ASN A 16 3.65 -10.18 -0.89
CA ASN A 16 4.68 -10.69 0.02
C ASN A 16 6.03 -9.97 -0.08
N VAL A 17 6.03 -8.66 0.09
CA VAL A 17 7.25 -7.86 0.15
C VAL A 17 8.03 -8.19 1.43
N ASN A 18 9.34 -8.38 1.27
CA ASN A 18 10.29 -8.52 2.36
C ASN A 18 11.53 -7.64 2.11
N ALA A 19 12.51 -7.71 3.01
CA ALA A 19 13.70 -6.85 2.98
C ALA A 19 14.48 -6.90 1.65
N THR A 20 14.51 -8.04 0.96
CA THR A 20 15.27 -8.26 -0.29
C THR A 20 14.38 -8.30 -1.53
N SER A 21 13.07 -8.01 -1.41
CA SER A 21 12.14 -8.09 -2.53
C SER A 21 12.44 -7.08 -3.62
N THR A 22 12.39 -7.52 -4.88
CA THR A 22 12.56 -6.63 -6.04
C THR A 22 11.44 -5.58 -6.13
N GLN A 23 10.24 -5.90 -5.60
CA GLN A 23 9.13 -4.96 -5.50
C GLN A 23 9.46 -3.78 -4.57
N ARG A 24 10.17 -4.03 -3.46
CA ARG A 24 10.68 -2.96 -2.56
C ARG A 24 11.63 -2.04 -3.30
N THR A 25 12.57 -2.61 -4.06
CA THR A 25 13.52 -1.84 -4.88
C THR A 25 12.81 -1.03 -5.96
N LEU A 26 11.79 -1.59 -6.61
CA LEU A 26 10.96 -0.86 -7.58
C LEU A 26 10.27 0.33 -6.94
N ILE A 27 9.63 0.15 -5.79
CA ILE A 27 8.92 1.21 -5.08
C ILE A 27 9.90 2.29 -4.61
N ALA A 28 11.06 1.92 -4.06
CA ALA A 28 12.10 2.88 -3.69
C ALA A 28 12.55 3.74 -4.87
N ARG A 29 12.71 3.12 -6.06
CA ARG A 29 13.02 3.87 -7.29
C ARG A 29 11.88 4.79 -7.69
N LEU A 30 10.62 4.34 -7.65
CA LEU A 30 9.47 5.19 -7.97
C LEU A 30 9.37 6.38 -7.02
N LEU A 31 9.54 6.17 -5.72
CA LEU A 31 9.57 7.25 -4.72
C LEU A 31 10.67 8.27 -5.00
N ALA A 32 11.85 7.82 -5.44
CA ALA A 32 12.95 8.70 -5.81
C ALA A 32 12.66 9.59 -7.05
N THR A 33 11.59 9.33 -7.81
CA THR A 33 11.14 10.25 -8.89
C THR A 33 10.42 11.50 -8.37
N GLY A 34 10.01 11.51 -7.10
CA GLY A 34 9.12 12.53 -6.54
C GLY A 34 7.65 12.36 -6.91
N VAL A 35 7.30 11.39 -7.76
CA VAL A 35 5.91 11.07 -8.09
C VAL A 35 5.26 10.34 -6.91
N PRO A 36 4.05 10.74 -6.48
CA PRO A 36 3.33 10.04 -5.43
C PRO A 36 3.11 8.55 -5.72
N VAL A 37 3.42 7.70 -4.73
CA VAL A 37 3.24 6.25 -4.83
C VAL A 37 2.13 5.79 -3.88
N ILE A 38 1.14 5.12 -4.46
CA ILE A 38 0.03 4.49 -3.75
C ILE A 38 0.24 2.98 -3.77
N HIS A 39 0.38 2.39 -2.58
CA HIS A 39 0.62 0.97 -2.40
C HIS A 39 -0.71 0.20 -2.26
N LEU A 40 -0.83 -0.92 -2.98
CA LEU A 40 -1.97 -1.83 -2.90
C LEU A 40 -1.48 -3.27 -2.65
N ALA A 41 -1.57 -3.74 -1.41
CA ALA A 41 -1.23 -5.13 -1.07
C ALA A 41 -2.37 -6.07 -1.43
N VAL A 42 -2.11 -7.05 -2.31
CA VAL A 42 -3.17 -7.91 -2.87
C VAL A 42 -3.34 -9.26 -2.16
N ARG A 43 -2.51 -9.56 -1.16
CA ARG A 43 -2.56 -10.84 -0.42
C ARG A 43 -2.74 -10.66 1.08
N ASN A 44 -1.79 -10.00 1.72
CA ASN A 44 -1.81 -9.72 3.15
C ASN A 44 -1.33 -8.29 3.40
N PRO A 45 -1.53 -7.71 4.59
CA PRO A 45 -1.32 -6.29 4.79
C PRO A 45 0.12 -5.96 5.20
N TYR A 46 1.03 -6.94 5.27
CA TYR A 46 2.32 -6.79 5.94
C TYR A 46 3.37 -6.05 5.11
N ASP A 47 3.20 -6.02 3.79
CA ASP A 47 4.12 -5.38 2.84
C ASP A 47 4.47 -3.94 3.23
N ILE A 48 3.51 -3.18 3.78
CA ILE A 48 3.70 -1.78 4.18
C ILE A 48 4.82 -1.59 5.21
N ALA A 49 5.13 -2.60 6.03
CA ALA A 49 6.22 -2.56 6.99
C ALA A 49 7.60 -2.37 6.33
N HIS A 50 7.73 -2.69 5.04
CA HIS A 50 8.96 -2.57 4.26
C HIS A 50 8.97 -1.36 3.30
N LEU A 51 7.87 -0.60 3.21
CA LEU A 51 7.61 0.38 2.16
C LEU A 51 7.45 1.81 2.71
N ALA A 52 8.45 2.26 3.48
CA ALA A 52 8.48 3.63 3.99
C ALA A 52 8.42 4.67 2.85
N GLY A 53 7.65 5.74 3.06
CA GLY A 53 7.56 6.88 2.14
C GLY A 53 6.42 6.83 1.13
N VAL A 54 5.67 5.73 1.02
CA VAL A 54 4.43 5.71 0.22
C VAL A 54 3.37 6.64 0.82
N GLN A 55 2.62 7.31 -0.05
CA GLN A 55 1.65 8.34 0.33
C GLN A 55 0.34 7.74 0.86
N ALA A 56 -0.03 6.57 0.34
CA ALA A 56 -1.20 5.84 0.77
C ALA A 56 -0.94 4.34 0.64
N SER A 57 -1.59 3.54 1.50
CA SER A 57 -1.48 2.09 1.51
C SER A 57 -2.85 1.46 1.74
N LEU A 58 -3.24 0.55 0.86
CA LEU A 58 -4.48 -0.22 0.94
C LEU A 58 -4.16 -1.72 0.90
N ALA A 59 -4.93 -2.54 1.62
CA ALA A 59 -4.90 -4.00 1.50
C ALA A 59 -6.23 -4.47 0.92
N SER A 60 -6.21 -5.08 -0.27
CA SER A 60 -7.42 -5.65 -0.90
C SER A 60 -7.67 -7.10 -0.52
N TYR A 61 -6.66 -7.80 0.02
CA TYR A 61 -6.70 -9.23 0.36
C TYR A 61 -7.07 -10.16 -0.82
N CYS A 62 -7.13 -9.63 -2.04
CA CYS A 62 -7.47 -10.36 -3.24
C CYS A 62 -6.94 -9.63 -4.48
N TRP A 63 -6.56 -10.41 -5.50
CA TRP A 63 -6.02 -9.96 -6.79
C TRP A 63 -7.06 -10.04 -7.93
N THR A 64 -8.29 -10.45 -7.61
CA THR A 64 -9.40 -10.55 -8.55
C THR A 64 -9.74 -9.19 -9.17
N GLU A 65 -10.21 -9.21 -10.42
CA GLU A 65 -10.55 -8.01 -11.17
C GLU A 65 -11.59 -7.14 -10.44
N VAL A 66 -12.57 -7.77 -9.78
CA VAL A 66 -13.64 -7.06 -9.05
C VAL A 66 -13.05 -6.25 -7.90
N GLU A 67 -12.12 -6.83 -7.16
CA GLU A 67 -11.46 -6.24 -5.99
C GLU A 67 -10.47 -5.16 -6.41
N LEU A 68 -9.74 -5.36 -7.51
CA LEU A 68 -8.90 -4.29 -8.08
C LEU A 68 -9.74 -3.11 -8.55
N ARG A 69 -10.90 -3.34 -9.18
CA ARG A 69 -11.84 -2.26 -9.55
C ARG A 69 -12.40 -1.56 -8.31
N ALA A 70 -12.68 -2.28 -7.24
CA ALA A 70 -13.12 -1.69 -5.98
C ALA A 70 -12.01 -0.84 -5.33
N ALA A 71 -10.79 -1.36 -5.27
CA ALA A 71 -9.62 -0.63 -4.78
C ALA A 71 -9.38 0.65 -5.61
N ALA A 72 -9.51 0.58 -6.93
CA ALA A 72 -9.39 1.75 -7.79
C ALA A 72 -10.47 2.82 -7.51
N ARG A 73 -11.72 2.41 -7.23
CA ARG A 73 -12.78 3.35 -6.84
C ARG A 73 -12.49 4.02 -5.50
N VAL A 74 -11.94 3.27 -4.53
CA VAL A 74 -11.49 3.80 -3.25
C VAL A 74 -10.35 4.79 -3.50
N ILE A 75 -9.26 4.39 -4.14
CA ILE A 75 -8.11 5.26 -4.44
C ILE A 75 -8.54 6.56 -5.16
N ALA A 76 -9.53 6.49 -6.05
CA ALA A 76 -10.07 7.65 -6.76
C ALA A 76 -11.09 8.48 -5.96
N GLY A 77 -11.32 8.18 -4.67
CA GLY A 77 -12.27 8.89 -3.81
C GLY A 77 -13.74 8.66 -4.14
N ARG A 78 -14.07 7.69 -4.99
CA ARG A 78 -15.45 7.40 -5.43
C ARG A 78 -16.23 6.53 -4.44
N VAL A 79 -15.52 5.83 -3.56
CA VAL A 79 -16.07 4.97 -2.51
C VAL A 79 -15.25 5.16 -1.25
N GLU A 80 -15.90 5.38 -0.10
CA GLU A 80 -15.23 5.50 1.19
C GLU A 80 -14.57 4.19 1.64
N PRO A 81 -13.33 4.22 2.15
CA PRO A 81 -12.71 3.08 2.79
C PRO A 81 -13.36 2.84 4.15
N ARG A 82 -13.88 1.63 4.35
CA ARG A 82 -14.49 1.20 5.63
C ARG A 82 -13.74 0.05 6.31
N GLY A 83 -12.71 -0.49 5.63
CA GLY A 83 -11.92 -1.59 6.15
C GLY A 83 -11.20 -1.23 7.45
N ARG A 84 -11.04 -2.24 8.31
CA ARG A 84 -10.21 -2.20 9.51
C ARG A 84 -9.31 -3.42 9.50
N LEU A 85 -8.06 -3.26 9.93
CA LEU A 85 -7.11 -4.36 9.97
C LEU A 85 -7.61 -5.48 10.90
N PRO A 86 -7.76 -6.73 10.43
CA PRO A 86 -8.13 -7.86 11.28
C PRO A 86 -6.94 -8.35 12.12
N VAL A 87 -5.72 -7.92 11.77
CA VAL A 87 -4.44 -8.35 12.35
C VAL A 87 -3.54 -7.14 12.60
N PRO A 88 -2.63 -7.19 13.59
CA PRO A 88 -1.64 -6.15 13.75
C PRO A 88 -0.55 -6.27 12.67
N ILE A 89 0.11 -5.17 12.35
CA ILE A 89 1.28 -5.11 11.50
C ILE A 89 2.46 -4.71 12.38
N GLN A 90 3.45 -5.59 12.49
CA GLN A 90 4.69 -5.33 13.21
C GLN A 90 5.63 -4.46 12.36
N ARG A 91 6.53 -3.73 13.02
CA ARG A 91 7.60 -3.05 12.28
C ARG A 91 8.60 -4.06 11.74
N ALA A 92 9.14 -3.78 10.56
CA ALA A 92 10.16 -4.64 9.96
C ALA A 92 11.54 -4.51 10.64
N ASP A 93 11.85 -3.35 11.23
CA ASP A 93 13.11 -3.07 11.93
C ASP A 93 13.07 -3.45 13.41
N ASP A 94 11.89 -3.54 14.00
CA ASP A 94 11.65 -3.99 15.37
C ASP A 94 10.35 -4.80 15.47
N PRO A 95 10.39 -6.13 15.30
CA PRO A 95 9.21 -6.98 15.34
C PRO A 95 8.49 -7.01 16.69
N ALA A 96 9.11 -6.52 17.77
CA ALA A 96 8.47 -6.44 19.08
C ALA A 96 7.45 -5.30 19.17
N THR A 97 7.44 -4.37 18.20
CA THR A 97 6.55 -3.21 18.19
C THR A 97 5.61 -3.20 16.99
N HIS A 98 4.41 -2.66 17.20
CA HIS A 98 3.39 -2.56 16.15
C HIS A 98 3.55 -1.27 15.35
N LEU A 99 3.66 -1.39 14.03
CA LEU A 99 3.50 -0.28 13.10
C LEU A 99 2.02 0.15 13.04
N PHE A 100 1.12 -0.83 12.93
CA PHE A 100 -0.33 -0.62 13.02
C PHE A 100 -0.95 -1.71 13.90
N ARG A 101 -1.94 -1.34 14.72
CA ARG A 101 -2.67 -2.29 15.57
C ARG A 101 -3.85 -2.89 14.80
N SER A 102 -4.32 -4.05 15.25
CA SER A 102 -5.63 -4.56 14.83
C SER A 102 -6.70 -3.50 15.08
N GLY A 103 -7.69 -3.43 14.19
CA GLY A 103 -8.72 -2.41 14.21
C GLY A 103 -8.31 -1.07 13.61
N HIS A 104 -7.05 -0.88 13.17
CA HIS A 104 -6.65 0.34 12.47
C HIS A 104 -7.29 0.41 11.07
N GLY A 105 -7.71 1.60 10.67
CA GLY A 105 -8.12 1.93 9.31
C GLY A 105 -8.48 3.41 9.21
N LEU A 106 -8.34 3.96 8.01
CA LEU A 106 -8.53 5.39 7.73
C LEU A 106 -9.87 5.65 7.03
N SER A 107 -10.29 6.91 7.03
CA SER A 107 -11.44 7.47 6.29
C SER A 107 -11.01 8.77 5.61
N TYR A 108 -11.81 9.26 4.64
CA TYR A 108 -11.51 10.53 3.95
C TYR A 108 -11.90 11.77 4.75
N ASP A 109 -12.75 11.62 5.75
CA ASP A 109 -13.18 12.73 6.60
C ASP A 109 -12.07 13.08 7.60
N HIS A 110 -11.05 13.79 7.13
CA HIS A 110 -10.01 14.43 7.94
C HIS A 110 -9.54 15.74 7.29
#